data_AF-A0A1C0YJC7-F1
#
_entry.id   AF-A0A1C0YJC7-F1
#
_cell.length_a   1.000
_cell.length_b   1.000
_cell.length_c   1.000
_cell.angle_alpha   90.00
_cell.angle_beta   90.00
_cell.angle_gamma   90.00
#
_symmetry.space_group_name_H-M   'P 1'
#
loop_
_entity.id
_entity.type
_entity.pdbx_description
1 polymer ?
#
loop_
_entity_poly.entity_id
_entity_poly.type
_entity_poly.pdbx_seq_one_letter_code
_entity_poly.pdbx_strand_id
1 'polypeptide(L)'
;MISAAVKESSYYIVENVQVEEFRQLNEELRDIEAYVDFCSTIRRPECQLFFDFYIFLANDNVFVNHERSLNVPIYAYLNEVMSRNKYLQQFKKQYMHSKKTCMITSMYLNKTLEQLIGDVLVAFKFSMEHIIEAVQSLDANEPPTESALDVQKRVLTELKERFLHDDYFNTFVKEAVNNGKWQALNILGE
;
A
#
# COMPACT_ATOMS: atom_id res chain seq x y z
N MET A 1 -0.25 41.40 4.52
CA MET A 1 0.46 40.94 5.74
C MET A 1 -0.19 39.64 6.19
N ILE A 2 0.64 38.59 6.30
CA ILE A 2 0.44 37.28 6.95
C ILE A 2 -0.84 36.53 6.50
N SER A 3 -0.79 35.72 5.43
CA SER A 3 -0.36 34.30 5.45
C SER A 3 -1.07 33.48 6.53
N ALA A 4 -2.15 32.82 6.13
CA ALA A 4 -2.49 31.51 6.67
C ALA A 4 -2.54 30.58 5.48
N ALA A 5 -1.38 30.03 5.12
CA ALA A 5 -1.33 28.79 4.37
C ALA A 5 -2.19 27.79 5.16
N VAL A 6 -3.40 27.55 4.65
CA VAL A 6 -4.22 26.44 5.10
C VAL A 6 -3.31 25.23 4.97
N LYS A 7 -2.93 24.63 6.10
CA LYS A 7 -2.31 23.31 6.11
C LYS A 7 -3.33 22.41 5.41
N GLU A 8 -3.11 22.14 4.12
CA GLU A 8 -3.84 21.13 3.39
C GLU A 8 -3.55 19.81 4.08
N SER A 9 -4.45 19.41 4.98
CA SER A 9 -4.54 18.05 5.48
C SER A 9 -5.07 17.20 4.32
N SER A 10 -4.19 16.86 3.38
CA SER A 10 -4.58 16.28 2.10
C SER A 10 -4.95 14.81 2.28
N TYR A 11 -6.25 14.50 2.24
CA TYR A 11 -6.82 13.18 2.54
C TYR A 11 -8.06 12.85 1.65
N TYR A 12 -8.23 11.60 1.15
CA TYR A 12 -9.17 11.21 0.07
C TYR A 12 -10.58 11.01 0.51
N ILE A 13 -11.51 11.32 -0.40
CA ILE A 13 -12.82 10.69 -0.44
C ILE A 13 -12.83 9.72 -1.63
N VAL A 14 -12.97 8.43 -1.34
CA VAL A 14 -13.17 7.38 -2.35
C VAL A 14 -14.67 7.28 -2.59
N GLU A 15 -15.09 7.46 -3.83
CA GLU A 15 -16.50 7.31 -4.20
C GLU A 15 -16.88 5.83 -4.34
N ASN A 16 -18.15 5.49 -4.04
CA ASN A 16 -18.64 4.12 -4.16
C ASN A 16 -18.45 3.52 -5.57
N VAL A 17 -18.49 4.36 -6.62
CA VAL A 17 -18.23 3.93 -8.00
C VAL A 17 -16.81 3.41 -8.20
N GLN A 18 -15.82 3.98 -7.52
CA GLN A 18 -14.42 3.55 -7.61
C GLN A 18 -14.19 2.23 -6.86
N VAL A 19 -14.92 2.01 -5.76
CA VAL A 19 -14.90 0.74 -5.02
C VAL A 19 -15.49 -0.39 -5.86
N GLU A 20 -16.61 -0.13 -6.53
CA GLU A 20 -17.26 -1.12 -7.38
C GLU A 20 -16.47 -1.41 -8.66
N GLU A 21 -15.92 -0.37 -9.32
CA GLU A 21 -14.97 -0.51 -10.44
C GLU A 21 -13.79 -1.40 -10.03
N PHE A 22 -13.19 -1.11 -8.87
CA PHE A 22 -12.08 -1.89 -8.36
C PHE A 22 -12.45 -3.36 -8.14
N ARG A 23 -13.61 -3.64 -7.52
CA ARG A 23 -14.06 -5.02 -7.27
C ARG A 23 -14.21 -5.79 -8.58
N GLN A 24 -14.88 -5.21 -9.55
CA GLN A 24 -15.10 -5.84 -10.86
C GLN A 24 -13.77 -6.12 -11.57
N LEU A 25 -12.87 -5.13 -11.60
CA LEU A 25 -11.54 -5.29 -12.20
C LEU A 25 -10.69 -6.35 -11.47
N ASN A 26 -10.80 -6.46 -10.14
CA ASN A 26 -10.06 -7.47 -9.39
C ASN A 26 -10.57 -8.88 -9.72
N GLU A 27 -11.88 -9.06 -9.84
CA GLU A 27 -12.49 -10.34 -10.24
C GLU A 27 -12.12 -10.73 -11.68
N GLU A 28 -12.09 -9.76 -12.61
CA GLU A 28 -11.64 -9.98 -13.99
C GLU A 28 -10.19 -10.48 -14.06
N LEU A 29 -9.35 -10.06 -13.11
CA LEU A 29 -7.92 -10.36 -13.07
C LEU A 29 -7.58 -11.52 -12.14
N ARG A 30 -8.56 -12.35 -11.74
CA ARG A 30 -8.33 -13.43 -10.76
C ARG A 30 -7.24 -14.43 -11.15
N ASP A 31 -7.02 -14.62 -12.45
CA ASP A 31 -6.14 -15.67 -12.98
C ASP A 31 -4.69 -15.17 -13.11
N ILE A 32 -4.38 -13.93 -12.71
CA ILE A 32 -3.01 -13.42 -12.71
C ILE A 32 -2.23 -13.93 -11.49
N GLU A 33 -0.93 -14.17 -11.65
CA GLU A 33 -0.06 -14.68 -10.57
C GLU A 33 -0.09 -13.78 -9.32
N ALA A 34 -0.22 -12.48 -9.50
CA ALA A 34 -0.24 -11.50 -8.41
C ALA A 34 -1.60 -11.36 -7.73
N TYR A 35 -2.62 -12.14 -8.12
CA TYR A 35 -3.99 -11.97 -7.62
C TYR A 35 -4.05 -11.89 -6.08
N VAL A 36 -4.81 -10.89 -5.62
CA VAL A 36 -5.10 -10.68 -4.21
C VAL A 36 -6.59 -10.97 -4.02
N ASP A 37 -6.87 -12.06 -3.29
CA ASP A 37 -8.25 -12.40 -2.91
C ASP A 37 -8.79 -11.32 -2.00
N PHE A 38 -9.72 -10.53 -2.55
CA PHE A 38 -10.40 -9.49 -1.80
C PHE A 38 -11.46 -10.15 -0.91
N CYS A 39 -11.02 -10.64 0.25
CA CYS A 39 -11.94 -11.08 1.29
C CYS A 39 -12.90 -9.92 1.62
N SER A 40 -14.20 -10.21 1.75
CA SER A 40 -15.32 -9.29 2.00
C SER A 40 -15.26 -8.52 3.32
N THR A 41 -14.09 -8.42 3.96
CA THR A 41 -13.84 -7.72 5.20
C THR A 41 -12.70 -6.74 4.99
N ILE A 42 -13.01 -5.45 5.07
CA ILE A 42 -12.13 -4.27 4.98
C ILE A 42 -11.06 -4.23 6.12
N ARG A 43 -10.83 -5.36 6.81
CA ARG A 43 -9.96 -5.49 7.99
C ARG A 43 -8.68 -6.29 7.74
N ARG A 44 -8.46 -6.78 6.52
CA ARG A 44 -7.18 -7.38 6.11
C ARG A 44 -6.26 -6.29 5.55
N PRO A 45 -5.20 -5.93 6.26
CA PRO A 45 -4.21 -4.97 5.81
C PRO A 45 -3.76 -5.00 4.36
N GLU A 46 -3.53 -6.21 3.86
CA GLU A 46 -3.09 -6.53 2.51
C GLU A 46 -4.10 -6.05 1.45
N CYS A 47 -5.39 -6.08 1.79
CA CYS A 47 -6.44 -5.59 0.90
C CYS A 47 -6.49 -4.06 0.86
N GLN A 48 -6.16 -3.40 1.98
CA GLN A 48 -6.20 -1.93 2.10
C GLN A 48 -5.02 -1.28 1.36
N LEU A 49 -3.80 -1.78 1.55
CA LEU A 49 -2.61 -1.29 0.85
C LEU A 49 -2.75 -1.43 -0.67
N PHE A 50 -3.19 -2.61 -1.12
CA PHE A 50 -3.46 -2.87 -2.53
C PHE A 50 -4.46 -1.87 -3.14
N PHE A 51 -5.59 -1.65 -2.45
CA PHE A 51 -6.61 -0.68 -2.89
C PHE A 51 -6.06 0.75 -2.91
N ASP A 52 -5.32 1.17 -1.89
CA ASP A 52 -4.74 2.52 -1.80
C ASP A 52 -3.75 2.77 -2.95
N PHE A 53 -2.92 1.79 -3.30
CA PHE A 53 -2.03 1.90 -4.46
C PHE A 53 -2.80 1.98 -5.77
N TYR A 54 -3.87 1.20 -5.94
CA TYR A 54 -4.70 1.30 -7.14
C TYR A 54 -5.28 2.71 -7.29
N ILE A 55 -5.92 3.23 -6.23
CA ILE A 55 -6.52 4.55 -6.25
C ILE A 55 -5.45 5.60 -6.55
N PHE A 56 -4.27 5.51 -5.93
CA PHE A 56 -3.12 6.38 -6.21
C PHE A 56 -2.67 6.34 -7.67
N LEU A 57 -2.49 5.16 -8.25
CA LEU A 57 -1.98 5.00 -9.60
C LEU A 57 -2.99 5.43 -10.66
N ALA A 58 -4.26 5.12 -10.45
CA ALA A 58 -5.30 5.20 -11.46
C ALA A 58 -6.01 6.55 -11.55
N ASN A 59 -5.71 7.53 -10.68
CA ASN A 59 -6.45 8.79 -10.62
C ASN A 59 -5.51 10.01 -10.49
N ASP A 60 -5.89 11.14 -11.11
CA ASP A 60 -5.06 12.36 -11.19
C ASP A 60 -4.86 13.05 -9.85
N ASN A 61 -5.93 13.21 -9.07
CA ASN A 61 -5.89 13.92 -7.80
C ASN A 61 -5.97 12.91 -6.65
N VAL A 62 -4.78 12.46 -6.16
CA VAL A 62 -4.61 11.41 -5.13
C VAL A 62 -3.69 11.69 -3.82
N PHE A 63 -3.99 12.62 -2.86
CA PHE A 63 -4.11 12.67 -1.33
C PHE A 63 -4.76 11.54 -0.40
N VAL A 64 -4.14 10.40 -0.07
CA VAL A 64 -4.68 9.31 0.84
C VAL A 64 -5.31 9.85 2.13
N ASN A 65 -6.41 9.30 2.73
CA ASN A 65 -7.05 9.71 4.03
C ASN A 65 -6.42 9.14 5.33
N HIS A 66 -6.13 10.01 6.30
CA HIS A 66 -5.40 9.69 7.52
C HIS A 66 -6.32 8.85 8.40
N GLU A 67 -7.58 9.23 8.59
CA GLU A 67 -8.48 8.57 9.54
C GLU A 67 -8.82 7.11 9.20
N ARG A 68 -8.58 6.66 7.96
CA ARG A 68 -8.69 5.24 7.57
C ARG A 68 -7.37 4.46 7.64
N SER A 69 -6.24 5.15 7.52
CA SER A 69 -4.90 4.55 7.65
C SER A 69 -4.33 4.68 9.08
N LEU A 70 -4.97 5.49 9.93
CA LEU A 70 -4.46 5.96 11.21
C LEU A 70 -4.46 4.90 12.31
N ASN A 71 -5.19 3.80 12.13
CA ASN A 71 -5.14 2.69 13.07
C ASN A 71 -4.01 1.70 12.73
N VAL A 72 -3.21 1.92 11.67
CA VAL A 72 -2.00 1.12 11.41
C VAL A 72 -0.83 1.98 10.89
N PRO A 73 0.02 2.52 11.79
CA PRO A 73 1.11 3.45 11.44
C PRO A 73 2.08 2.96 10.35
N ILE A 74 2.27 1.65 10.25
CA ILE A 74 3.14 1.05 9.23
C ILE A 74 2.60 1.30 7.82
N TYR A 75 1.29 1.18 7.58
CA TYR A 75 0.71 1.34 6.25
C TYR A 75 0.61 2.79 5.80
N ALA A 76 0.29 3.68 6.74
CA ALA A 76 0.38 5.12 6.49
C ALA A 76 1.80 5.52 6.03
N TYR A 77 2.83 5.00 6.69
CA TYR A 77 4.22 5.23 6.31
C TYR A 77 4.56 4.66 4.93
N LEU A 78 4.17 3.41 4.65
CA LEU A 78 4.42 2.79 3.34
C LEU A 78 3.74 3.59 2.21
N ASN A 79 2.49 3.99 2.37
CA ASN A 79 1.77 4.83 1.40
C ASN A 79 2.51 6.16 1.16
N GLU A 80 2.96 6.83 2.23
CA GLU A 80 3.71 8.09 2.13
C GLU A 80 5.00 7.91 1.30
N VAL A 81 5.83 6.93 1.64
CA VAL A 81 7.14 6.75 0.99
C VAL A 81 6.96 6.26 -0.46
N MET A 82 6.02 5.35 -0.71
CA MET A 82 5.72 4.85 -2.05
C MET A 82 5.22 5.97 -2.97
N SER A 83 4.35 6.85 -2.47
CA SER A 83 3.83 7.98 -3.25
C SER A 83 4.93 8.94 -3.72
N ARG A 84 6.08 8.99 -3.04
CA ARG A 84 7.23 9.83 -3.41
C ARG A 84 8.24 9.11 -4.30
N ASN A 85 8.09 7.80 -4.52
CA ASN A 85 9.05 7.01 -5.29
C ASN A 85 9.06 7.42 -6.77
N LYS A 86 10.25 7.70 -7.32
CA LYS A 86 10.42 8.17 -8.71
C LYS A 86 9.91 7.19 -9.76
N TYR A 87 10.04 5.88 -9.53
CA TYR A 87 9.57 4.85 -10.48
C TYR A 87 8.05 4.81 -10.52
N LEU A 88 7.42 4.95 -9.35
CA LEU A 88 5.97 4.97 -9.24
C LEU A 88 5.37 6.25 -9.85
N GLN A 89 6.02 7.40 -9.63
CA GLN A 89 5.65 8.67 -10.25
C GLN A 89 5.76 8.63 -11.79
N GLN A 90 6.84 8.03 -12.31
CA GLN A 90 7.00 7.83 -13.75
C GLN A 90 5.96 6.87 -14.32
N PHE A 91 5.71 5.75 -13.64
CA PHE A 91 4.68 4.79 -14.02
C PHE A 91 3.30 5.45 -14.08
N LYS A 92 2.91 6.19 -13.03
CA LYS A 92 1.61 6.89 -12.97
C LYS A 92 1.41 7.78 -14.19
N LYS A 93 2.40 8.63 -14.51
CA LYS A 93 2.34 9.51 -15.68
C LYS A 93 2.15 8.77 -17.02
N GLN A 94 2.65 7.53 -17.11
CA GLN A 94 2.59 6.74 -18.34
C GLN A 94 1.28 5.93 -18.45
N TYR A 95 0.78 5.39 -17.33
CA TYR A 95 -0.24 4.34 -17.35
C TYR A 95 -1.51 4.66 -16.57
N MET A 96 -1.66 5.86 -16.00
CA MET A 96 -2.86 6.19 -15.20
C MET A 96 -4.19 6.05 -15.94
N HIS A 97 -4.18 6.13 -17.27
CA HIS A 97 -5.36 5.91 -18.10
C HIS A 97 -5.69 4.42 -18.32
N SER A 98 -4.75 3.51 -18.06
CA SER A 98 -5.01 2.08 -18.03
C SER A 98 -5.27 1.61 -16.60
N LYS A 99 -6.57 1.49 -16.27
CA LYS A 99 -7.03 0.98 -14.98
C LYS A 99 -6.54 -0.44 -14.72
N LYS A 100 -6.52 -1.30 -15.73
CA LYS A 100 -6.04 -2.68 -15.61
C LYS A 100 -4.54 -2.75 -15.35
N THR A 101 -3.73 -1.99 -16.09
CA THR A 101 -2.29 -1.92 -15.84
C THR A 101 -1.99 -1.35 -14.45
N CYS A 102 -2.74 -0.34 -14.01
CA CYS A 102 -2.64 0.20 -12.64
C CYS A 102 -3.01 -0.85 -11.58
N MET A 103 -4.07 -1.62 -11.80
CA MET A 103 -4.53 -2.70 -10.90
C MET A 103 -3.49 -3.81 -10.77
N ILE A 104 -2.99 -4.33 -11.88
CA ILE A 104 -1.96 -5.37 -11.87
C ILE A 104 -0.72 -4.86 -11.13
N THR A 105 -0.31 -3.63 -11.42
CA THR A 105 0.87 -3.04 -10.77
C THR A 105 0.65 -2.84 -9.28
N SER A 106 -0.53 -2.42 -8.82
CA SER A 106 -0.81 -2.33 -7.39
C SER A 106 -0.78 -3.67 -6.68
N MET A 107 -1.18 -4.77 -7.33
CA MET A 107 -1.03 -6.12 -6.77
C MET A 107 0.45 -6.50 -6.57
N TYR A 108 1.31 -6.22 -7.55
CA TYR A 108 2.75 -6.48 -7.43
C TYR A 108 3.41 -5.62 -6.35
N LEU A 109 3.01 -4.35 -6.22
CA LEU A 109 3.48 -3.48 -5.14
C LEU A 109 3.08 -4.03 -3.77
N ASN A 110 1.85 -4.53 -3.64
CA ASN A 110 1.38 -5.15 -2.41
C ASN A 110 2.21 -6.39 -2.04
N LYS A 111 2.37 -7.36 -2.96
CA LYS A 111 3.21 -8.56 -2.73
C LYS A 111 4.64 -8.23 -2.34
N THR A 112 5.21 -7.21 -2.98
CA THR A 112 6.58 -6.77 -2.72
C THR A 112 6.72 -6.19 -1.30
N LEU A 113 5.70 -5.44 -0.85
CA LEU A 113 5.69 -4.90 0.51
C LEU A 113 5.43 -5.98 1.56
N GLU A 114 4.59 -6.98 1.28
CA GLU A 114 4.41 -8.14 2.15
C GLU A 114 5.74 -8.87 2.36
N GLN A 115 6.51 -9.09 1.28
CA GLN A 115 7.84 -9.68 1.37
C GLN A 115 8.78 -8.81 2.21
N LEU A 116 8.77 -7.50 1.99
CA LEU A 116 9.64 -6.58 2.72
C LEU A 116 9.32 -6.50 4.22
N ILE A 117 8.03 -6.47 4.58
CA ILE A 117 7.59 -6.56 5.97
C ILE A 117 7.99 -7.93 6.56
N GLY A 118 7.83 -9.01 5.79
CA GLY A 118 8.25 -10.36 6.17
C GLY A 118 9.75 -10.45 6.47
N ASP A 119 10.60 -9.87 5.62
CA ASP A 119 12.06 -9.84 5.82
C ASP A 119 12.45 -9.08 7.09
N VAL A 120 11.77 -7.96 7.36
CA VAL A 120 11.94 -7.21 8.63
C VAL A 120 11.54 -8.10 9.80
N LEU A 121 10.38 -8.75 9.73
CA LEU A 121 9.88 -9.61 10.80
C LEU A 121 10.80 -10.77 11.16
N VAL A 122 11.31 -11.47 10.14
CA VAL A 122 12.28 -12.57 10.31
C VAL A 122 13.54 -12.07 11.00
N ALA A 123 14.06 -10.90 10.60
CA ALA A 123 15.27 -10.33 11.21
C ALA A 123 15.12 -10.09 12.72
N PHE A 124 13.91 -9.85 13.22
CA PHE A 124 13.63 -9.55 14.63
C PHE A 124 13.01 -10.70 15.42
N LYS A 125 12.89 -11.89 14.81
CA LYS A 125 12.24 -13.07 15.43
C LYS A 125 10.80 -12.80 15.88
N PHE A 126 10.11 -11.88 15.22
CA PHE A 126 8.68 -11.68 15.42
C PHE A 126 7.91 -12.59 14.47
N SER A 127 6.91 -13.32 14.98
CA SER A 127 5.94 -14.00 14.12
C SER A 127 4.97 -13.01 13.49
N MET A 128 4.42 -13.35 12.33
CA MET A 128 3.36 -12.57 11.66
C MET A 128 2.11 -12.42 12.56
N GLU A 129 1.85 -13.41 13.43
CA GLU A 129 0.76 -13.36 14.42
C GLU A 129 0.89 -12.16 15.36
N HIS A 130 2.09 -11.80 15.81
CA HIS A 130 2.29 -10.63 16.68
C HIS A 130 2.00 -9.30 15.96
N ILE A 131 2.23 -9.21 14.64
CA ILE A 131 1.80 -8.04 13.86
C ILE A 131 0.30 -8.03 13.72
N ILE A 132 -0.31 -9.16 13.38
CA ILE A 132 -1.76 -9.25 13.22
C ILE A 132 -2.45 -8.87 14.53
N GLU A 133 -2.00 -9.37 15.67
CA GLU A 133 -2.48 -8.99 17.00
C GLU A 133 -2.26 -7.50 17.28
N ALA A 134 -1.07 -6.96 16.97
CA ALA A 134 -0.79 -5.55 17.16
C ALA A 134 -1.68 -4.65 16.28
N VAL A 135 -1.97 -5.06 15.05
CA VAL A 135 -2.87 -4.38 14.12
C VAL A 135 -4.33 -4.49 14.55
N GLN A 136 -4.76 -5.68 14.97
CA GLN A 136 -6.13 -5.94 15.44
C GLN A 136 -6.45 -5.21 16.74
N SER A 137 -5.47 -5.08 17.64
CA SER A 137 -5.63 -4.34 18.91
C SER A 137 -5.88 -2.84 18.72
N LEU A 138 -5.65 -2.29 17.53
CA LEU A 138 -5.94 -0.90 17.19
C LEU A 138 -7.33 -0.70 16.55
N ASP A 139 -7.98 -1.79 16.12
CA ASP A 139 -9.35 -1.78 15.57
C ASP A 139 -10.39 -2.14 16.66
N ALA A 140 -9.94 -2.78 17.74
CA ALA A 140 -10.74 -2.92 18.95
C ALA A 140 -10.81 -1.57 19.68
N ASN A 141 -11.98 -1.20 20.21
CA ASN A 141 -12.15 -0.04 21.12
C ASN A 141 -11.43 -0.25 22.48
N GLU A 142 -10.41 -1.11 22.52
CA GLU A 142 -9.59 -1.44 23.67
C GLU A 142 -8.19 -0.86 23.44
N PRO A 143 -7.57 -0.25 24.47
CA PRO A 143 -6.23 0.29 24.33
C PRO A 143 -5.26 -0.85 23.99
N PRO A 144 -4.37 -0.68 22.99
CA PRO A 144 -3.40 -1.69 22.61
C PRO A 144 -2.53 -2.04 23.82
N THR A 145 -2.16 -3.31 23.93
CA THR A 145 -1.23 -3.75 24.98
C THR A 145 0.13 -3.05 24.78
N GLU A 146 0.87 -2.84 25.88
CA GLU A 146 2.21 -2.24 25.83
C GLU A 146 3.16 -3.03 24.91
N SER A 147 2.95 -4.35 24.81
CA SER A 147 3.60 -5.26 23.86
C SER A 147 3.32 -4.93 22.39
N ALA A 148 2.05 -4.72 22.03
CA ALA A 148 1.65 -4.41 20.66
C ALA A 148 2.23 -3.07 20.17
N LEU A 149 2.25 -2.06 21.05
CA LEU A 149 2.84 -0.75 20.74
C LEU A 149 4.37 -0.84 20.56
N ASP A 150 5.08 -1.61 21.38
CA ASP A 150 6.54 -1.79 21.25
C ASP A 150 6.90 -2.53 19.95
N VAL A 151 6.14 -3.58 19.60
CA VAL A 151 6.32 -4.31 18.32
C VAL A 151 6.16 -3.37 17.13
N GLN A 152 5.09 -2.55 17.10
CA GLN A 152 4.88 -1.61 16.00
C GLN A 152 5.99 -0.56 15.92
N LYS A 153 6.40 0.00 17.06
CA LYS A 153 7.45 1.00 17.10
C LYS A 153 8.77 0.44 16.58
N ARG A 154 9.14 -0.78 16.97
CA ARG A 154 10.35 -1.45 16.49
C ARG A 154 10.28 -1.74 14.99
N VAL A 155 9.20 -2.34 14.52
CA VAL A 155 9.01 -2.62 13.08
C VAL A 155 9.07 -1.33 12.26
N LEU A 156 8.45 -0.25 12.73
CA LEU A 156 8.47 1.04 12.04
C LEU A 156 9.86 1.69 12.04
N THR A 157 10.60 1.62 13.15
CA THR A 157 11.99 2.12 13.22
C THR A 157 12.86 1.40 12.20
N GLU A 158 12.74 0.08 12.12
CA GLU A 158 13.56 -0.76 11.24
C GLU A 158 13.21 -0.58 9.76
N LEU A 159 11.91 -0.45 9.45
CA LEU A 159 11.48 -0.06 8.11
C LEU A 159 12.08 1.28 7.71
N LYS A 160 12.06 2.27 8.61
CA LYS A 160 12.67 3.59 8.37
C LYS A 160 14.17 3.51 8.17
N GLU A 161 14.88 2.73 8.98
CA GLU A 161 16.33 2.51 8.86
C GLU A 161 16.72 1.82 7.55
N ARG A 162 15.93 0.83 7.11
CA ARG A 162 16.16 0.18 5.82
C ARG A 162 15.80 1.08 4.64
N PHE A 163 14.79 1.92 4.79
CA PHE A 163 14.35 2.86 3.75
C PHE A 163 15.20 4.13 3.69
N LEU A 164 15.98 4.43 4.73
CA LEU A 164 17.02 5.46 4.68
C LEU A 164 18.05 5.19 3.58
N HIS A 165 18.23 3.92 3.20
CA HIS A 165 19.01 3.51 2.05
C HIS A 165 18.11 3.44 0.81
N ASP A 166 17.96 4.59 0.13
CA ASP A 166 17.14 4.76 -1.08
C ASP A 166 17.26 3.60 -2.07
N ASP A 167 18.47 3.04 -2.26
CA ASP A 167 18.74 2.00 -3.25
C ASP A 167 18.03 0.67 -2.98
N TYR A 168 17.89 0.26 -1.71
CA TYR A 168 17.22 -0.98 -1.35
C TYR A 168 15.74 -0.87 -1.72
N PHE A 169 15.05 0.10 -1.12
CA PHE A 169 13.63 0.36 -1.36
C PHE A 169 13.34 0.63 -2.85
N ASN A 170 14.18 1.42 -3.53
CA ASN A 170 14.04 1.69 -4.96
C ASN A 170 14.12 0.43 -5.82
N THR A 171 14.94 -0.56 -5.44
CA THR A 171 15.05 -1.83 -6.17
C THR A 171 13.74 -2.59 -6.11
N PHE A 172 13.14 -2.74 -4.93
CA PHE A 172 11.85 -3.40 -4.74
C PHE A 172 10.73 -2.70 -5.53
N VAL A 173 10.62 -1.37 -5.42
CA VAL A 173 9.58 -0.62 -6.16
C VAL A 173 9.77 -0.73 -7.66
N LYS A 174 11.02 -0.66 -8.15
CA LYS A 174 11.33 -0.80 -9.58
C LYS A 174 10.97 -2.18 -10.10
N GLU A 175 11.28 -3.23 -9.34
CA GLU A 175 10.96 -4.61 -9.71
C GLU A 175 9.44 -4.82 -9.76
N ALA A 176 8.71 -4.38 -8.74
CA ALA A 176 7.25 -4.44 -8.70
C ALA A 176 6.60 -3.74 -9.90
N VAL A 177 7.09 -2.54 -10.25
CA VAL A 177 6.63 -1.79 -11.42
C VAL A 177 6.93 -2.53 -12.72
N ASN A 178 8.12 -3.09 -12.86
CA ASN A 178 8.50 -3.83 -14.07
C ASN A 178 7.67 -5.10 -14.25
N ASN A 179 7.45 -5.85 -13.16
CA ASN A 179 6.63 -7.05 -13.18
C ASN A 179 5.17 -6.72 -13.51
N GLY A 180 4.63 -5.66 -12.91
CA GLY A 180 3.28 -5.17 -13.21
C GLY A 180 3.10 -4.79 -14.68
N LYS A 181 4.06 -4.02 -15.24
CA LYS A 181 4.09 -3.67 -16.66
C LYS A 181 4.15 -4.90 -17.56
N TRP A 182 5.06 -5.82 -17.26
CA TRP A 182 5.25 -7.03 -18.07
C TRP A 182 3.98 -7.88 -18.08
N GLN A 183 3.32 -8.07 -16.93
CA GLN A 183 2.08 -8.83 -16.87
C GLN A 183 0.94 -8.14 -17.64
N ALA A 184 0.81 -6.81 -17.53
CA ALA A 184 -0.20 -6.09 -18.30
C ALA A 184 0.00 -6.25 -19.82
N LEU A 185 1.24 -6.13 -20.30
CA LEU A 185 1.59 -6.35 -21.71
C LEU A 185 1.26 -7.77 -22.19
N ASN A 186 1.59 -8.79 -21.41
CA ASN A 186 1.45 -10.19 -21.85
C ASN A 186 0.03 -10.75 -21.68
N ILE A 187 -0.73 -10.26 -20.70
CA ILE A 187 -2.09 -10.75 -20.42
C ILE A 187 -3.14 -9.91 -21.15
N LEU A 188 -2.95 -8.60 -21.24
CA LEU A 188 -3.96 -7.68 -21.78
C LEU A 188 -3.63 -7.19 -23.19
N GLY A 189 -2.39 -7.37 -23.66
CA GLY A 189 -1.93 -6.84 -24.95
C GLY A 189 -1.80 -5.31 -24.97
N GLU A 190 -1.71 -4.70 -23.77
CA GLU A 190 -1.59 -3.24 -23.54
C GLU A 190 -0.15 -2.75 -23.47
#